data_AF-C0GCH0-F1
#
_entry.id   AF-C0GCH0-F1
#
_cell.length_a   1.000
_cell.length_b   1.000
_cell.length_c   1.000
_cell.angle_alpha   90.00
_cell.angle_beta   90.00
_cell.angle_gamma   90.00
#
_symmetry.space_group_name_H-M   'P 1'
#
loop_
_entity.id
_entity.type
_entity.pdbx_description
1 polymer ?
#
loop_
_entity_poly.entity_id
_entity_poly.type
_entity_poly.pdbx_seq_one_letter_code
_entity_poly.pdbx_strand_id
1 'polypeptide(L)'
;MLFYYFKSKQELFNYLVEYGLEFVLKDYLSQLDTNQTDFIERYRLAAVSKLKAYVKNPHVFNFFGNLYMNNLEGVPPELAERVSKLQAEGFAKLFEDIDTSLFRKDIPSEQIIKLIQWSMDGYTNELLASLKDHNLTEVDFDPYWEDFFEFLQVLRRIYYENNH
;
A
#
# COMPACT_ATOMS: atom_id res chain seq x y z
N MET A 1 18.10 -2.44 -30.39
CA MET A 1 18.87 -1.98 -29.22
C MET A 1 18.43 -2.61 -27.89
N LEU A 2 17.18 -3.06 -27.69
CA LEU A 2 16.78 -3.83 -26.49
C LEU A 2 17.52 -5.18 -26.37
N PHE A 3 17.76 -5.86 -27.49
CA PHE A 3 18.42 -7.17 -27.57
C PHE A 3 19.91 -7.20 -27.20
N TYR A 4 20.54 -6.03 -27.04
CA TYR A 4 21.91 -5.95 -26.52
C TYR A 4 21.98 -6.16 -25.00
N TYR A 5 20.88 -5.84 -24.29
CA TYR A 5 20.80 -5.96 -22.83
C TYR A 5 19.99 -7.18 -22.38
N PHE A 6 18.99 -7.59 -23.16
CA PHE A 6 18.12 -8.71 -22.83
C PHE A 6 18.03 -9.68 -24.01
N LYS A 7 18.31 -10.96 -23.76
CA LYS A 7 18.26 -12.03 -24.76
C LYS A 7 16.83 -12.47 -25.06
N SER A 8 15.87 -12.12 -24.21
CA SER A 8 14.45 -12.44 -24.41
C SER A 8 13.51 -11.46 -23.70
N LYS A 9 12.22 -11.48 -24.08
CA LYS A 9 11.15 -10.77 -23.36
C LYS A 9 11.02 -11.25 -21.90
N GLN A 10 11.27 -12.53 -21.64
CA GLN A 10 11.23 -13.10 -20.30
C GLN A 10 12.34 -12.53 -19.42
N GLU A 11 13.54 -12.34 -19.96
CA GLU A 11 14.66 -11.78 -19.21
C GLU A 11 14.41 -10.32 -18.83
N LEU A 12 13.85 -9.52 -19.76
CA LEU A 12 13.39 -8.17 -19.46
C LEU A 12 12.28 -8.17 -18.41
N PHE A 13 11.30 -9.07 -18.53
CA PHE A 13 10.21 -9.18 -17.56
C PHE A 13 10.72 -9.50 -16.15
N ASN A 14 11.61 -10.50 -16.02
CA ASN A 14 12.23 -10.86 -14.73
C ASN A 14 13.02 -9.67 -14.14
N TYR A 15 13.78 -8.97 -14.98
CA TYR A 15 14.50 -7.77 -14.55
C TYR A 15 13.56 -6.68 -14.01
N LEU A 16 12.41 -6.45 -14.65
CA LEU A 16 11.42 -5.48 -14.17
C LEU A 16 10.80 -5.89 -12.83
N VAL A 17 10.58 -7.19 -12.61
CA VAL A 17 10.14 -7.73 -11.31
C VAL A 17 11.19 -7.45 -10.24
N GLU A 18 12.46 -7.76 -10.51
CA GLU A 18 13.55 -7.52 -9.57
C GLU A 18 13.72 -6.03 -9.25
N TYR A 19 13.77 -5.19 -10.28
CA TYR A 19 13.87 -3.74 -10.14
C TYR A 19 12.72 -3.18 -9.27
N GLY A 20 11.48 -3.59 -9.56
CA GLY A 20 10.35 -3.08 -8.79
C GLY A 20 10.28 -3.64 -7.37
N LEU A 21 10.73 -4.87 -7.12
CA LEU A 21 10.92 -5.40 -5.76
C LEU A 21 11.88 -4.51 -4.96
N GLU A 22 13.04 -4.19 -5.53
CA GLU A 22 14.04 -3.33 -4.89
C GLU A 22 13.51 -1.92 -4.65
N PHE A 23 12.81 -1.36 -5.64
CA PHE A 23 12.18 -0.05 -5.52
C PHE A 23 11.13 -0.02 -4.40
N VAL A 24 10.20 -0.98 -4.37
CA VAL A 24 9.16 -1.05 -3.32
C VAL A 24 9.77 -1.25 -1.94
N LEU A 25 10.81 -2.09 -1.81
CA LEU A 25 11.50 -2.27 -0.55
C LEU A 25 12.15 -0.97 -0.07
N LYS A 26 12.93 -0.32 -0.94
CA LYS A 26 13.75 0.85 -0.58
C LYS A 26 12.91 2.12 -0.44
N ASP A 27 12.10 2.45 -1.43
CA ASP A 27 11.40 3.74 -1.49
C ASP A 27 10.05 3.73 -0.78
N TYR A 28 9.53 2.55 -0.40
CA TYR A 28 8.29 2.42 0.36
C TYR A 28 8.46 1.69 1.70
N LEU A 29 8.69 0.37 1.70
CA LEU A 29 8.57 -0.43 2.93
C LEU A 29 9.62 -0.09 4.01
N SER A 30 10.84 0.28 3.60
CA SER A 30 11.89 0.70 4.54
C SER A 30 11.61 2.08 5.18
N GLN A 31 10.67 2.84 4.62
CA GLN A 31 10.26 4.17 5.11
C GLN A 31 9.05 4.11 6.04
N LEU A 32 8.50 2.91 6.29
CA LEU A 32 7.37 2.73 7.18
C LEU A 32 7.82 2.83 8.64
N ASP A 33 7.16 3.70 9.40
CA ASP A 33 7.33 3.79 10.85
C ASP A 33 6.56 2.66 11.55
N THR A 34 7.29 1.69 12.08
CA THR A 34 6.74 0.55 12.81
C THR A 34 6.56 0.82 14.31
N ASN A 35 7.04 1.97 14.82
CA ASN A 35 6.90 2.29 16.25
C ASN A 35 5.51 2.86 16.60
N GLN A 36 4.76 3.34 15.60
CA GLN A 36 3.43 3.90 15.83
C GLN A 36 2.43 2.79 16.15
N THR A 37 1.92 2.66 17.36
CA THR A 37 1.02 1.56 17.75
C THR A 37 -0.45 1.81 17.41
N ASP A 38 -0.84 3.06 17.12
CA ASP A 38 -2.20 3.41 16.70
C ASP A 38 -2.45 2.97 15.25
N PHE A 39 -3.41 2.05 15.04
CA PHE A 39 -3.65 1.43 13.73
C PHE A 39 -4.03 2.43 12.63
N ILE A 40 -4.97 3.34 12.91
CA ILE A 40 -5.39 4.37 11.94
C ILE A 40 -4.23 5.30 11.61
N GLU A 41 -3.46 5.72 12.60
CA GLU A 41 -2.33 6.63 12.37
C GLU A 41 -1.18 5.93 11.65
N ARG A 42 -0.89 4.68 11.97
CA ARG A 42 0.09 3.86 11.24
C ARG A 42 -0.33 3.70 9.78
N TYR A 43 -1.60 3.40 9.52
CA TYR A 43 -2.12 3.32 8.16
C TYR A 43 -1.97 4.65 7.44
N ARG A 44 -2.29 5.78 8.08
CA ARG A 44 -2.12 7.12 7.52
C ARG A 44 -0.68 7.37 7.07
N LEU A 45 0.29 7.09 7.94
CA LEU A 45 1.71 7.24 7.64
C LEU A 45 2.14 6.33 6.48
N ALA A 46 1.66 5.09 6.47
CA ALA A 46 1.92 4.16 5.38
C ALA A 46 1.34 4.62 4.04
N ALA A 47 0.11 5.14 4.02
CA ALA A 47 -0.52 5.69 2.82
C ALA A 47 0.29 6.87 2.27
N VAL A 48 0.74 7.78 3.13
CA VAL A 48 1.62 8.91 2.76
C VAL A 48 2.93 8.41 2.16
N SER A 49 3.60 7.46 2.80
CA SER A 49 4.83 6.86 2.27
C SER A 49 4.60 6.15 0.93
N LYS A 50 3.49 5.43 0.78
CA LYS A 50 3.11 4.75 -0.46
C LYS A 50 2.90 5.73 -1.60
N LEU A 51 2.18 6.83 -1.37
CA LEU A 51 1.96 7.83 -2.41
C LEU A 51 3.26 8.53 -2.81
N LYS A 52 4.14 8.86 -1.84
CA LYS A 52 5.47 9.43 -2.15
C LYS A 52 6.29 8.49 -3.03
N ALA A 53 6.28 7.19 -2.75
CA ALA A 53 6.92 6.20 -3.60
C ALA A 53 6.23 6.09 -4.97
N TYR A 54 4.89 6.14 -4.99
CA TYR A 54 4.10 6.09 -6.22
C TYR A 54 4.43 7.25 -7.15
N VAL A 55 4.45 8.49 -6.66
CA VAL A 55 4.81 9.68 -7.45
C VAL A 55 6.23 9.58 -8.01
N LYS A 56 7.18 8.99 -7.27
CA LYS A 56 8.54 8.75 -7.77
C LYS A 56 8.58 7.76 -8.94
N ASN A 57 7.76 6.70 -8.91
CA ASN A 57 7.70 5.73 -10.00
C ASN A 57 6.33 5.03 -10.10
N PRO A 58 5.35 5.64 -10.81
CA PRO A 58 4.01 5.07 -10.96
C PRO A 58 4.02 3.73 -11.70
N HIS A 59 4.97 3.55 -12.62
CA HIS A 59 5.06 2.36 -13.46
C HIS A 59 5.36 1.09 -12.67
N VAL A 60 6.17 1.19 -11.60
CA VAL A 60 6.45 0.04 -10.73
C VAL A 60 5.17 -0.44 -10.05
N PHE A 61 4.39 0.47 -9.45
CA PHE A 61 3.16 0.09 -8.76
C PHE A 61 2.09 -0.44 -9.73
N ASN A 62 1.96 0.18 -10.91
CA ASN A 62 1.04 -0.32 -11.94
C ASN A 62 1.47 -1.71 -12.44
N PHE A 63 2.77 -1.95 -12.60
CA PHE A 63 3.30 -3.26 -13.00
C PHE A 63 2.99 -4.32 -11.94
N PHE A 64 3.30 -4.07 -10.67
CA PHE A 64 3.00 -5.01 -9.58
C PHE A 64 1.49 -5.23 -9.38
N GLY A 65 0.67 -4.18 -9.51
CA GLY A 65 -0.79 -4.30 -9.47
C GLY A 65 -1.30 -5.29 -10.52
N ASN A 66 -0.81 -5.19 -11.76
CA ASN A 66 -1.15 -6.16 -12.81
C ASN A 66 -0.63 -7.57 -12.52
N LEU A 67 0.58 -7.71 -11.96
CA LEU A 67 1.11 -9.03 -11.57
C LEU A 67 0.21 -9.71 -10.54
N TYR A 68 -0.24 -8.98 -9.51
CA TYR A 68 -1.14 -9.54 -8.49
C TYR A 68 -2.51 -9.92 -9.08
N MET A 69 -3.09 -9.08 -9.93
CA MET A 69 -4.37 -9.40 -10.59
C MET A 69 -4.30 -10.65 -11.47
N ASN A 70 -3.13 -10.95 -12.04
CA ASN A 70 -2.89 -12.14 -12.86
C ASN A 70 -2.23 -13.29 -12.07
N ASN A 71 -2.33 -13.31 -10.74
CA ASN A 71 -1.79 -14.38 -9.88
C ASN A 71 -0.30 -14.68 -10.13
N LEU A 72 0.51 -13.65 -10.39
CA LEU A 72 1.95 -13.76 -10.70
C LEU A 72 2.26 -14.64 -11.91
N GLU A 73 1.34 -14.76 -12.86
CA GLU A 73 1.54 -15.52 -14.09
C GLU A 73 2.80 -15.07 -14.84
N GLY A 74 3.61 -16.03 -15.29
CA GLY A 74 4.85 -15.77 -16.01
C GLY A 74 6.03 -15.35 -15.13
N VAL A 75 5.83 -15.15 -13.82
CA VAL A 75 6.91 -14.89 -12.85
C VAL A 75 7.56 -16.23 -12.45
N PRO A 76 8.89 -16.38 -12.55
CA PRO A 76 9.60 -17.57 -12.07
C PRO A 76 9.31 -17.83 -10.58
N PRO A 77 9.27 -19.10 -10.13
CA PRO A 77 8.91 -19.43 -8.74
C PRO A 77 9.74 -18.69 -7.68
N GLU A 78 11.05 -18.56 -7.89
CA GLU A 78 11.95 -17.83 -6.99
C GLU A 78 11.59 -16.34 -6.85
N LEU A 79 11.24 -15.69 -7.97
CA LEU A 79 10.80 -14.29 -7.95
C LEU A 79 9.40 -14.17 -7.36
N ALA A 80 8.50 -15.11 -7.64
CA ALA A 80 7.15 -15.13 -7.08
C ALA A 80 7.17 -15.25 -5.55
N GLU A 81 8.07 -16.07 -5.01
CA GLU A 81 8.30 -16.17 -3.56
C GLU A 81 8.77 -14.83 -2.98
N ARG A 82 9.70 -14.14 -3.65
CA ARG A 82 10.16 -12.81 -3.22
C ARG A 82 9.03 -11.76 -3.26
N VAL A 83 8.20 -11.75 -4.30
CA VAL A 83 7.01 -10.88 -4.38
C VAL A 83 6.04 -11.14 -3.24
N SER A 84 5.80 -12.42 -2.95
CA SER A 84 4.88 -12.84 -1.88
C SER A 84 5.44 -12.46 -0.50
N LYS A 85 6.74 -12.64 -0.29
CA LYS A 85 7.43 -12.26 0.94
C LYS A 85 7.40 -10.75 1.16
N LEU A 86 7.68 -9.95 0.14
CA LEU A 86 7.64 -8.48 0.23
C LEU A 86 6.23 -7.99 0.59
N GLN A 87 5.20 -8.63 0.02
CA GLN A 87 3.81 -8.35 0.36
C GLN A 87 3.51 -8.70 1.82
N ALA A 88 3.91 -9.89 2.27
CA ALA A 88 3.72 -10.34 3.65
C ALA A 88 4.46 -9.43 4.66
N GLU A 89 5.67 -8.96 4.33
CA GLU A 89 6.40 -7.98 5.14
C GLU A 89 5.68 -6.64 5.24
N GLY A 90 5.12 -6.16 4.12
CA GLY A 90 4.29 -4.95 4.12
C GLY A 90 3.04 -5.08 4.98
N PHE A 91 2.36 -6.23 4.92
CA PHE A 91 1.25 -6.55 5.81
C PHE A 91 1.71 -6.62 7.27
N ALA A 92 2.76 -7.38 7.60
CA ALA A 92 3.25 -7.49 8.96
C ALA A 92 3.54 -6.12 9.59
N LYS A 93 4.25 -5.25 8.87
CA LYS A 93 4.55 -3.87 9.31
C LYS A 93 3.30 -3.05 9.63
N LEU A 94 2.19 -3.26 8.93
CA LEU A 94 0.93 -2.55 9.15
C LEU A 94 0.14 -3.06 10.35
N PHE A 95 0.29 -4.33 10.73
CA PHE A 95 -0.58 -5.00 11.70
C PHE A 95 0.16 -5.51 12.96
N GLU A 96 1.49 -5.49 13.00
CA GLU A 96 2.28 -5.86 14.19
C GLU A 96 2.15 -4.82 15.30
N ASP A 97 2.16 -5.24 16.57
CA ASP A 97 2.22 -4.32 17.73
C ASP A 97 1.16 -3.20 17.75
N ILE A 98 -0.05 -3.50 17.25
CA ILE A 98 -1.17 -2.57 17.31
C ILE A 98 -1.72 -2.47 18.74
N ASP A 99 -1.82 -1.24 19.25
CA ASP A 99 -2.43 -0.97 20.54
C ASP A 99 -3.96 -1.05 20.42
N THR A 100 -4.47 -2.26 20.57
CA THR A 100 -5.91 -2.52 20.55
C THR A 100 -6.65 -1.93 21.76
N SER A 101 -5.94 -1.39 22.76
CA SER A 101 -6.58 -0.72 23.90
C SER A 101 -7.17 0.64 23.51
N LEU A 102 -6.79 1.22 22.38
CA LEU A 102 -7.37 2.46 21.85
C LEU A 102 -8.77 2.27 21.27
N PHE A 103 -9.12 1.02 20.93
CA PHE A 103 -10.41 0.69 20.35
C PHE A 103 -11.52 0.58 21.41
N ARG A 104 -12.75 0.82 20.96
CA ARG A 104 -13.96 0.61 21.76
C ARG A 104 -14.04 -0.82 22.31
N LYS A 105 -14.44 -0.98 23.57
CA LYS A 105 -14.44 -2.29 24.26
C LYS A 105 -15.63 -3.18 23.92
N ASP A 106 -16.69 -2.62 23.36
CA ASP A 106 -17.93 -3.34 23.07
C ASP A 106 -17.90 -4.05 21.71
N ILE A 107 -16.85 -3.86 20.91
CA ILE A 107 -16.62 -4.59 19.66
C ILE A 107 -15.27 -5.30 19.73
N PRO A 108 -15.15 -6.58 19.35
CA PRO A 108 -13.87 -7.27 19.27
C PRO A 108 -12.88 -6.53 18.36
N SER A 109 -11.66 -6.30 18.85
CA SER A 109 -10.60 -5.54 18.14
C SER A 109 -10.33 -6.06 16.72
N GLU A 110 -10.37 -7.39 16.52
CA GLU A 110 -10.21 -8.00 15.20
C GLU A 110 -11.28 -7.54 14.18
N GLN A 111 -12.53 -7.39 14.64
CA GLN A 111 -13.62 -6.91 13.77
C GLN A 111 -13.44 -5.43 13.44
N ILE A 112 -12.98 -4.63 14.40
CA ILE A 112 -12.69 -3.21 14.21
C ILE A 112 -11.61 -3.04 13.15
N ILE A 113 -10.48 -3.73 13.31
CA ILE A 113 -9.36 -3.70 12.36
C ILE A 113 -9.85 -4.05 10.95
N LYS A 114 -10.66 -5.12 10.83
CA LYS A 114 -11.20 -5.58 9.54
C LYS A 114 -12.13 -4.55 8.90
N LEU A 115 -13.01 -3.92 9.68
CA LEU A 115 -13.94 -2.90 9.19
C LEU A 115 -13.22 -1.62 8.76
N ILE A 116 -12.21 -1.20 9.53
CA ILE A 116 -11.32 -0.11 9.14
C ILE A 116 -10.65 -0.47 7.80
N GLN A 117 -10.03 -1.64 7.70
CA GLN A 117 -9.37 -2.09 6.46
C GLN A 117 -10.30 -2.04 5.25
N TRP A 118 -11.50 -2.60 5.34
CA TRP A 118 -12.47 -2.56 4.23
C TRP A 118 -12.88 -1.15 3.84
N SER A 119 -13.05 -0.27 4.82
CA SER A 119 -13.39 1.13 4.59
C SER A 119 -12.24 1.85 3.86
N MET A 120 -11.00 1.58 4.25
CA MET A 120 -9.80 2.12 3.61
C MET A 120 -9.58 1.58 2.19
N ASP A 121 -9.79 0.28 1.98
CA ASP A 121 -9.72 -0.34 0.66
C ASP A 121 -10.79 0.23 -0.28
N GLY A 122 -12.01 0.43 0.24
CA GLY A 122 -13.10 1.09 -0.46
C GLY A 122 -12.75 2.51 -0.90
N TYR A 123 -12.29 3.34 0.04
CA TYR A 123 -11.84 4.71 -0.23
C TYR A 123 -10.73 4.74 -1.30
N THR A 124 -9.73 3.87 -1.15
CA THR A 124 -8.60 3.80 -2.08
C THR A 124 -9.06 3.43 -3.49
N ASN A 125 -9.99 2.48 -3.62
CA ASN A 125 -10.51 2.08 -4.92
C ASN A 125 -11.30 3.22 -5.59
N GLU A 126 -12.08 3.98 -4.83
CA GLU A 126 -12.82 5.15 -5.34
C GLU A 126 -11.86 6.25 -5.80
N LEU A 127 -10.84 6.55 -5.00
CA LEU A 127 -9.78 7.51 -5.36
C LEU A 127 -9.02 7.10 -6.62
N LEU A 128 -8.61 5.82 -6.73
CA LEU A 128 -7.93 5.33 -7.92
C LEU A 128 -8.81 5.39 -9.16
N ALA A 129 -10.12 5.14 -9.01
CA ALA A 129 -11.07 5.24 -10.12
C ALA A 129 -11.22 6.69 -10.60
N SER A 130 -11.27 7.67 -9.70
CA SER A 130 -11.38 9.09 -10.07
C SER A 130 -10.11 9.63 -10.71
N LEU A 131 -8.94 9.11 -10.32
CA LEU A 131 -7.64 9.52 -10.84
C LEU A 131 -7.19 8.76 -12.10
N LYS A 132 -7.94 7.77 -12.56
CA LYS A 132 -7.53 6.85 -13.64
C LYS A 132 -7.14 7.53 -14.95
N ASP A 133 -7.81 8.62 -15.30
CA ASP A 133 -7.59 9.37 -16.55
C ASP A 133 -6.68 10.61 -16.36
N HIS A 134 -6.14 10.81 -15.16
CA HIS A 134 -5.28 11.96 -14.84
C HIS A 134 -3.80 11.63 -15.00
N ASN A 135 -3.00 12.62 -15.42
CA ASN A 135 -1.55 12.51 -15.31
C ASN A 135 -1.13 12.73 -13.86
N LEU A 136 -0.83 11.64 -13.13
CA LEU A 136 -0.55 11.67 -11.69
C LEU A 136 0.68 12.50 -11.31
N THR A 137 1.57 12.84 -12.25
CA THR A 137 2.68 13.75 -11.98
C THR A 137 2.28 15.23 -11.93
N GLU A 138 1.08 15.55 -12.42
CA GLU A 138 0.53 16.91 -12.51
C GLU A 138 -0.67 17.12 -11.56
N VAL A 139 -1.11 16.07 -10.87
CA VAL A 139 -2.20 16.14 -9.89
C VAL A 139 -1.71 16.82 -8.63
N ASP A 140 -2.45 17.84 -8.19
CA ASP A 140 -2.35 18.37 -6.85
C ASP A 140 -3.01 17.38 -5.88
N PHE A 141 -2.19 16.74 -5.04
CA PHE A 141 -2.66 15.74 -4.08
C PHE A 141 -3.14 16.34 -2.76
N ASP A 142 -2.93 17.64 -2.52
CA ASP A 142 -3.27 18.26 -1.24
C ASP A 142 -4.77 18.14 -0.91
N PRO A 143 -5.72 18.37 -1.83
CA PRO A 143 -7.15 18.19 -1.55
C PRO A 143 -7.51 16.73 -1.23
N TYR A 144 -6.90 15.78 -1.95
CA TYR A 144 -7.13 14.35 -1.71
C TYR A 144 -6.57 13.89 -0.35
N TRP A 145 -5.53 14.56 0.15
CA TRP A 145 -5.01 14.32 1.49
C TRP A 145 -5.94 14.84 2.57
N GLU A 146 -6.50 16.04 2.39
CA GLU A 146 -7.48 16.60 3.32
C GLU A 146 -8.69 15.68 3.45
N ASP A 147 -9.31 15.31 2.33
CA ASP A 147 -10.45 14.38 2.29
C ASP A 147 -10.11 13.04 2.95
N PHE A 148 -8.92 12.51 2.69
CA PHE A 148 -8.47 11.24 3.26
C PHE A 148 -8.28 11.34 4.78
N PHE A 149 -7.72 12.44 5.28
CA PHE A 149 -7.54 12.63 6.72
C PHE A 149 -8.87 12.85 7.42
N GLU A 150 -9.81 13.56 6.80
CA GLU A 150 -11.18 13.68 7.32
C GLU A 150 -11.86 12.32 7.42
N PHE A 151 -11.74 11.49 6.37
CA PHE A 151 -12.24 10.12 6.38
C PHE A 151 -11.64 9.28 7.53
N LEU A 152 -10.33 9.39 7.76
CA LEU A 152 -9.67 8.73 8.88
C LEU A 152 -10.19 9.20 10.25
N GLN A 153 -10.48 10.50 10.40
CA GLN A 153 -11.08 11.02 11.62
C GLN A 153 -12.49 10.47 11.85
N VAL A 154 -13.27 10.26 10.79
CA VAL A 154 -14.58 9.58 10.89
C VAL A 154 -14.40 8.15 11.40
N LEU A 155 -13.49 7.38 10.83
CA LEU A 155 -13.21 6.01 11.29
C LEU A 155 -12.76 5.99 12.75
N ARG A 156 -11.91 6.94 13.16
CA ARG A 156 -11.48 7.09 14.55
C ARG A 156 -12.67 7.31 15.47
N ARG A 157 -13.58 8.24 15.15
CA ARG A 157 -14.79 8.52 15.94
C ARG A 157 -15.73 7.31 16.06
N ILE A 158 -15.78 6.44 15.06
CA ILE A 158 -16.68 5.27 15.04
C ILE A 158 -16.10 4.12 15.88
N TYR A 159 -14.78 3.92 15.83
CA TYR A 159 -14.13 2.70 16.30
C TYR A 159 -13.24 2.86 17.53
N TYR A 160 -12.83 4.08 17.89
CA TYR A 160 -11.97 4.34 19.04
C TYR A 160 -12.82 4.71 20.25
N GLU A 161 -12.25 4.53 21.44
CA GLU A 161 -12.87 5.09 22.64
C GLU A 161 -12.93 6.62 22.52
N ASN A 162 -14.10 7.17 22.84
CA ASN A 162 -14.22 8.62 23.00
C ASN A 162 -13.42 9.00 24.24
N ASN A 163 -12.21 9.52 24.05
CA ASN A 163 -11.57 10.33 25.09
C ASN A 163 -12.40 11.60 25.22
N HIS A 164 -13.34 11.61 26.18
CA HIS A 164 -14.01 12.82 26.65
C HIS A 164 -13.02 13.71 27.41
#